data_AF-A0A3S5CRS7-F1
#
_entry.id   AF-A0A3S5CRS7-F1
#
_cell.length_a   1.000
_cell.length_b   1.000
_cell.length_c   1.000
_cell.angle_alpha   90.00
_cell.angle_beta   90.00
_cell.angle_gamma   90.00
#
_symmetry.space_group_name_H-M   'P 1'
#
loop_
_entity.id
_entity.type
_entity.pdbx_description
1 polymer ?
#
loop_
_entity_poly.entity_id
_entity_poly.type
_entity_poly.pdbx_seq_one_letter_code
_entity_poly.pdbx_strand_id
1 'polypeptide(L)'
;MVQEASVNYNPHTRYTMDALRIGWEQLLTNIKRAQNETENQILTRDAKGISESQIEECRRCFNHFDKQRLRRLEPLDFRACLVSLGYNIPNNPQAELDFRRIMRIVDPNQTGYVTFDSFMNFMSRQSTDTDSVEQMIESFRTLAGDSVN
;
A
#
# COMPACT_ATOMS: atom_id res chain seq x y z
N MET A 1 11.45 48.90 -11.13
CA MET A 1 10.97 47.78 -10.28
C MET A 1 10.84 48.26 -8.83
N VAL A 2 9.91 47.75 -8.01
CA VAL A 2 9.63 48.30 -6.65
C VAL A 2 10.85 48.27 -5.70
N GLN A 3 11.88 47.48 -6.02
CA GLN A 3 13.19 47.50 -5.33
C GLN A 3 14.08 48.70 -5.68
N GLU A 4 13.83 49.43 -6.77
CA GLU A 4 14.51 50.71 -7.08
C GLU A 4 13.90 51.90 -6.35
N ALA A 5 12.77 51.71 -5.64
CA ALA A 5 12.01 52.79 -5.00
C ALA A 5 12.12 52.80 -3.46
N SER A 6 12.92 51.92 -2.84
CA SER A 6 13.03 51.77 -1.37
C SER A 6 11.69 51.56 -0.64
N VAL A 7 10.67 51.03 -1.33
CA VAL A 7 9.35 50.75 -0.74
C VAL A 7 9.37 49.34 -0.14
N ASN A 8 9.84 49.23 1.10
CA ASN A 8 9.93 47.96 1.83
C ASN A 8 8.64 47.58 2.58
N TYR A 9 7.62 48.45 2.55
CA TYR A 9 6.40 48.28 3.34
C TYR A 9 5.17 48.62 2.50
N ASN A 10 4.27 47.64 2.35
CA ASN A 10 2.95 47.84 1.76
C ASN A 10 1.90 47.79 2.89
N PRO A 11 1.25 48.91 3.26
CA PRO A 11 0.24 48.93 4.33
C PRO A 11 -0.99 48.05 4.04
N HIS A 12 -1.19 47.65 2.78
CA HIS A 12 -2.33 46.85 2.35
C HIS A 12 -2.07 45.33 2.39
N THR A 13 -0.83 44.89 2.64
CA THR A 13 -0.53 43.46 2.79
C THR A 13 0.61 43.21 3.76
N ARG A 14 0.43 42.20 4.63
CA ARG A 14 1.46 41.75 5.59
C ARG A 14 2.55 40.89 4.95
N TYR A 15 2.38 40.50 3.68
CA TYR A 15 3.32 39.64 2.98
C TYR A 15 4.34 40.47 2.22
N THR A 16 5.63 40.21 2.47
CA THR A 16 6.72 40.77 1.67
C THR A 16 6.84 40.02 0.35
N MET A 17 7.42 40.66 -0.66
CA MET A 17 7.71 40.01 -1.94
C MET A 17 8.59 38.76 -1.76
N ASP A 18 9.53 38.80 -0.82
CA ASP A 18 10.37 37.65 -0.47
C ASP A 18 9.57 36.51 0.15
N ALA A 19 8.63 36.81 1.04
CA ALA A 19 7.76 35.80 1.64
C ALA A 19 6.89 35.11 0.57
N LEU A 20 6.37 35.87 -0.39
CA LEU A 20 5.59 35.32 -1.51
C LEU A 20 6.44 34.44 -2.43
N ARG A 21 7.66 34.88 -2.75
CA ARG A 21 8.61 34.09 -3.56
C ARG A 21 8.97 32.77 -2.88
N ILE A 22 9.36 32.81 -1.61
CA ILE A 22 9.71 31.61 -0.84
C ILE A 22 8.51 30.66 -0.74
N GLY A 23 7.31 31.19 -0.45
CA GLY A 23 6.10 30.38 -0.39
C GLY A 23 5.76 29.70 -1.73
N TRP A 24 5.97 30.41 -2.85
CA TRP A 24 5.79 29.85 -4.19
C TRP A 24 6.79 28.74 -4.52
N GLU A 25 8.08 28.95 -4.22
CA GLU A 25 9.13 27.94 -4.41
C GLU A 25 8.85 26.68 -3.56
N GLN A 26 8.47 26.86 -2.30
CA GLN A 26 8.09 25.77 -1.42
C GLN A 26 6.87 25.00 -1.95
N LEU A 27 5.84 25.72 -2.43
CA LEU A 27 4.66 25.10 -3.03
C LEU A 27 5.03 24.23 -4.23
N LEU A 28 5.86 24.75 -5.14
CA LEU A 28 6.34 23.99 -6.30
C LEU A 28 7.11 22.74 -5.89
N THR A 29 8.00 22.84 -4.89
CA THR A 29 8.72 21.68 -4.35
C THR A 29 7.78 20.65 -3.74
N ASN A 30 6.76 21.09 -2.99
CA ASN A 30 5.79 20.20 -2.38
C ASN A 30 4.94 19.47 -3.44
N ILE A 31 4.51 20.17 -4.49
CA ILE A 31 3.77 19.56 -5.60
C ILE A 31 4.62 18.49 -6.29
N LYS A 32 5.88 18.80 -6.62
CA LYS A 32 6.80 17.83 -7.24
C LYS A 32 7.03 16.61 -6.35
N ARG A 33 7.17 16.81 -5.05
CA ARG A 33 7.30 15.70 -4.09
C ARG A 33 6.06 14.81 -4.11
N ALA A 34 4.87 15.40 -4.03
CA ALA A 34 3.61 14.65 -4.05
C ALA A 34 3.41 13.88 -5.36
N GLN A 35 3.78 14.46 -6.50
CA GLN A 35 3.78 13.78 -7.80
C GLN A 35 4.71 12.56 -7.78
N ASN A 36 5.97 12.73 -7.37
CA ASN A 36 6.93 11.62 -7.30
C ASN A 36 6.50 10.52 -6.33
N GLU A 37 5.90 10.88 -5.18
CA GLU A 37 5.36 9.90 -4.23
C GLU A 37 4.21 9.10 -4.84
N THR A 38 3.35 9.75 -5.62
CA THR A 38 2.21 9.10 -6.31
C THR A 38 2.71 8.16 -7.41
N GLU A 39 3.66 8.61 -8.24
CA GLU A 39 4.30 7.78 -9.26
C GLU A 39 5.00 6.56 -8.65
N ASN A 40 5.76 6.74 -7.57
CA ASN A 40 6.39 5.63 -6.86
C ASN A 40 5.37 4.64 -6.29
N GLN A 41 4.23 5.13 -5.79
CA GLN A 41 3.14 4.25 -5.33
C GLN A 41 2.51 3.46 -6.47
N ILE A 42 2.32 4.07 -7.65
CA ILE A 42 1.83 3.38 -8.85
C ILE A 42 2.84 2.33 -9.32
N LEU A 43 4.11 2.69 -9.46
CA LEU A 43 5.17 1.76 -9.85
C LEU A 43 5.28 0.59 -8.86
N THR A 44 5.18 0.88 -7.56
CA THR A 44 5.18 -0.15 -6.52
C THR A 44 3.95 -1.03 -6.61
N ARG A 45 2.77 -0.47 -6.89
CA ARG A 45 1.53 -1.23 -7.12
C ARG A 45 1.68 -2.16 -8.33
N ASP A 46 2.16 -1.64 -9.45
CA ASP A 46 2.27 -2.37 -10.71
C ASP A 46 3.39 -3.43 -10.63
N ALA A 47 4.48 -3.15 -9.91
CA ALA A 47 5.56 -4.12 -9.65
C ALA A 47 5.17 -5.22 -8.64
N LYS A 48 4.13 -5.02 -7.84
CA LYS A 48 3.66 -5.95 -6.81
C LYS A 48 2.78 -7.09 -7.35
N GLY A 49 2.50 -7.12 -8.66
CA GLY A 49 1.76 -8.22 -9.29
C GLY A 49 0.28 -8.33 -8.88
N ILE A 50 -0.28 -7.36 -8.13
CA ILE A 50 -1.71 -7.35 -7.80
C ILE A 50 -2.46 -6.53 -8.85
N SER A 51 -3.49 -7.13 -9.46
CA SER A 51 -4.37 -6.43 -10.40
C SER A 51 -5.29 -5.41 -9.70
N GLU A 52 -5.75 -4.40 -10.45
CA GLU A 52 -6.62 -3.36 -9.91
C GLU A 52 -7.94 -3.92 -9.32
N SER A 53 -8.48 -4.97 -9.93
CA SER A 53 -9.68 -5.66 -9.43
C SER A 53 -9.44 -6.36 -8.09
N GLN A 54 -8.27 -7.00 -7.91
CA GLN A 54 -7.89 -7.62 -6.63
C GLN A 54 -7.69 -6.57 -5.54
N ILE A 55 -7.12 -5.40 -5.87
CA ILE A 55 -7.00 -4.29 -4.92
C ILE A 55 -8.39 -3.80 -4.49
N GLU A 56 -9.31 -3.66 -5.44
CA GLU A 56 -10.68 -3.22 -5.14
C GLU A 56 -11.44 -4.26 -4.30
N GLU A 57 -11.23 -5.55 -4.56
CA GLU A 57 -11.78 -6.63 -3.74
C GLU A 57 -11.22 -6.61 -2.31
N CYS A 58 -9.89 -6.49 -2.18
CA CYS A 58 -9.21 -6.34 -0.88
C CYS A 58 -9.74 -5.13 -0.11
N ARG A 59 -9.92 -3.98 -0.79
CA ARG A 59 -10.48 -2.76 -0.19
C ARG A 59 -11.93 -2.96 0.25
N ARG A 60 -12.75 -3.59 -0.58
CA ARG A 60 -14.16 -3.87 -0.28
C ARG A 60 -14.29 -4.79 0.94
N CYS A 61 -13.53 -5.89 0.98
CA CYS A 61 -13.50 -6.81 2.11
C CYS A 61 -12.99 -6.13 3.38
N PHE A 62 -11.89 -5.39 3.31
CA PHE A 62 -11.37 -4.69 4.49
C PHE A 62 -12.39 -3.70 5.07
N ASN A 63 -13.02 -2.88 4.22
CA ASN A 63 -14.06 -1.94 4.64
C ASN A 63 -15.31 -2.61 5.20
N HIS A 64 -15.63 -3.83 4.76
CA HIS A 64 -16.75 -4.60 5.29
C HIS A 64 -16.53 -4.97 6.76
N PHE A 65 -15.30 -5.32 7.13
CA PHE A 65 -14.93 -5.70 8.50
C PHE A 65 -14.55 -4.50 9.38
N ASP A 66 -14.10 -3.37 8.81
CA ASP A 66 -13.84 -2.11 9.54
C ASP A 66 -15.16 -1.35 9.81
N LYS A 67 -16.02 -1.95 10.65
CA LYS A 67 -17.36 -1.41 10.96
C LYS A 67 -17.31 0.01 11.54
N GLN A 68 -16.25 0.32 12.28
CA GLN A 68 -16.07 1.61 12.94
C GLN A 68 -15.32 2.64 12.06
N ARG A 69 -14.90 2.27 10.85
CA ARG A 69 -14.12 3.11 9.91
C ARG A 69 -12.86 3.69 10.55
N LEU A 70 -12.21 2.91 11.40
CA LEU A 70 -10.97 3.28 12.08
C LEU A 70 -9.74 3.10 11.19
N ARG A 71 -9.93 2.59 9.96
CA ARG A 71 -8.90 2.20 9.00
C ARG A 71 -7.96 1.12 9.52
N ARG A 72 -8.47 0.28 10.43
CA ARG A 72 -7.73 -0.80 11.08
C ARG A 72 -8.67 -1.95 11.43
N LEU A 73 -8.16 -3.16 11.38
CA LEU A 73 -8.87 -4.37 11.82
C LEU A 73 -8.19 -4.96 13.04
N GLU A 74 -8.99 -5.36 14.02
CA GLU A 74 -8.52 -6.19 15.12
C GLU A 74 -8.22 -7.62 14.60
N PRO A 75 -7.46 -8.45 15.33
CA PRO A 75 -7.03 -9.76 14.82
C PRO A 75 -8.19 -10.68 14.42
N LEU A 76 -9.33 -10.62 15.13
CA LEU A 76 -10.52 -11.41 14.79
C LEU A 76 -11.16 -10.95 13.48
N ASP A 77 -11.34 -9.65 13.30
CA ASP A 77 -11.89 -9.07 12.07
C ASP A 77 -10.93 -9.26 10.89
N PHE A 78 -9.62 -9.17 11.13
CA PHE A 78 -8.61 -9.45 10.13
C PHE A 78 -8.63 -10.92 9.68
N ARG A 79 -8.77 -11.87 10.62
CA ARG A 79 -8.94 -13.30 10.30
C ARG A 79 -10.18 -13.52 9.44
N ALA A 80 -11.31 -12.92 9.81
CA ALA A 80 -12.54 -13.01 9.03
C ALA A 80 -12.37 -12.42 7.61
N CYS A 81 -11.66 -11.29 7.50
CA CYS A 81 -11.31 -10.67 6.22
C CYS A 81 -10.51 -11.62 5.32
N LEU A 82 -9.46 -12.27 5.84
CA LEU A 82 -8.67 -13.25 5.09
C LEU A 82 -9.53 -14.42 4.60
N VAL A 83 -10.40 -14.95 5.46
CA VAL A 83 -11.31 -16.05 5.09
C VAL A 83 -12.29 -15.62 4.00
N SER A 84 -12.84 -14.39 4.06
CA SER A 84 -13.71 -13.85 3.00
C SER A 84 -13.02 -13.67 1.66
N LEU A 85 -11.69 -13.47 1.66
CA LEU A 85 -10.86 -13.41 0.45
C LEU A 85 -10.39 -14.79 -0.03
N GLY A 86 -10.83 -15.88 0.62
CA GLY A 86 -10.53 -17.26 0.21
C GLY A 86 -9.36 -17.92 0.92
N TYR A 87 -8.73 -17.28 1.92
CA TYR A 87 -7.69 -17.94 2.72
C TYR A 87 -8.32 -19.03 3.60
N ASN A 88 -7.79 -20.25 3.49
CA ASN A 88 -8.23 -21.36 4.32
C ASN A 88 -7.51 -21.34 5.68
N ILE A 89 -8.16 -20.78 6.70
CA ILE A 89 -7.66 -20.74 8.08
C ILE A 89 -8.56 -21.62 8.96
N PRO A 90 -8.36 -22.95 8.99
CA PRO A 90 -9.23 -23.86 9.72
C PRO A 90 -9.20 -23.61 11.24
N ASN A 91 -10.21 -24.09 11.95
CA ASN A 91 -10.29 -23.97 13.41
C ASN A 91 -9.55 -25.14 14.08
N ASN A 92 -8.22 -25.17 13.93
CA ASN A 92 -7.36 -26.13 14.62
C ASN A 92 -6.14 -25.42 15.24
N PRO A 93 -5.44 -26.06 16.20
CA PRO A 93 -4.30 -25.45 16.88
C PRO A 93 -3.16 -25.05 15.93
N GLN A 94 -3.00 -25.76 14.82
CA GLN A 94 -1.95 -25.49 13.83
C GLN A 94 -2.24 -24.20 13.05
N ALA A 95 -3.47 -24.02 12.58
CA ALA A 95 -3.91 -22.81 11.88
C ALA A 95 -3.88 -21.57 12.77
N GLU A 96 -4.07 -21.73 14.08
CA GLU A 96 -3.88 -20.65 15.04
C GLU A 96 -2.39 -20.22 15.11
N LEU A 97 -1.46 -21.16 15.05
CA LEU A 97 -0.03 -20.85 14.97
C LEU A 97 0.32 -20.13 13.66
N ASP A 98 -0.26 -20.57 12.55
CA ASP A 98 -0.03 -19.96 11.24
C ASP A 98 -0.63 -18.54 11.17
N PHE A 99 -1.83 -18.34 11.70
CA PHE A 99 -2.42 -17.01 11.83
C PHE A 99 -1.57 -16.08 12.71
N ARG A 100 -1.02 -16.59 13.81
CA ARG A 100 -0.07 -15.82 14.64
C ARG A 100 1.21 -15.44 13.90
N ARG A 101 1.70 -16.29 12.99
CA ARG A 101 2.85 -15.94 12.14
C ARG A 101 2.48 -14.83 11.17
N ILE A 102 1.32 -14.92 10.53
CA ILE A 102 0.80 -13.85 9.65
C ILE A 102 0.70 -12.54 10.44
N MET A 103 0.13 -12.56 11.65
CA MET A 103 0.03 -11.38 12.51
C MET A 103 1.38 -10.71 12.80
N ARG A 104 2.46 -11.49 13.00
CA ARG A 104 3.80 -10.90 13.18
C ARG A 104 4.34 -10.21 11.92
N ILE A 105 3.88 -10.63 10.74
CA ILE A 105 4.27 -10.03 9.46
C ILE A 105 3.50 -8.73 9.24
N VAL A 106 2.19 -8.72 9.52
CA VAL A 106 1.33 -7.55 9.28
C VAL A 106 1.33 -6.51 10.41
N ASP A 107 1.68 -6.92 11.63
CA ASP A 107 1.81 -6.06 12.82
C ASP A 107 3.15 -6.32 13.54
N PRO A 108 4.29 -5.98 12.92
CA PRO A 108 5.62 -6.23 13.49
C PRO A 108 5.86 -5.43 14.79
N ASN A 109 5.14 -4.31 14.95
CA ASN A 109 5.23 -3.44 16.13
C ASN A 109 4.30 -3.86 17.27
N GLN A 110 3.53 -4.94 17.10
CA GLN A 110 2.59 -5.45 18.11
C GLN A 110 1.60 -4.39 18.60
N THR A 111 1.10 -3.57 17.69
CA THR A 111 0.08 -2.55 17.95
C THR A 111 -1.28 -3.16 18.31
N GLY A 112 -1.49 -4.44 17.99
CA GLY A 112 -2.73 -5.17 18.24
C GLY A 112 -3.78 -4.96 17.15
N TYR A 113 -3.44 -4.30 16.04
CA TYR A 113 -4.33 -4.08 14.90
C TYR A 113 -3.57 -4.11 13.58
N VAL A 114 -4.30 -4.34 12.49
CA VAL A 114 -3.77 -4.41 11.13
C VAL A 114 -4.33 -3.24 10.32
N THR A 115 -3.45 -2.43 9.74
CA THR A 115 -3.85 -1.34 8.83
C THR A 115 -4.05 -1.86 7.42
N PHE A 116 -4.77 -1.10 6.59
CA PHE A 116 -4.95 -1.46 5.17
C PHE A 116 -3.61 -1.56 4.43
N ASP A 117 -2.64 -0.68 4.74
CA ASP A 117 -1.33 -0.69 4.10
C ASP A 117 -0.52 -1.93 4.47
N SER A 118 -0.51 -2.34 5.75
CA SER A 118 0.10 -3.59 6.18
C SER A 118 -0.53 -4.81 5.50
N PHE A 119 -1.86 -4.81 5.40
CA PHE A 119 -2.61 -5.87 4.73
C PHE A 119 -2.27 -5.95 3.23
N MET A 120 -2.25 -4.84 2.51
CA MET A 120 -1.89 -4.81 1.09
C MET A 120 -0.43 -5.20 0.83
N ASN A 121 0.48 -4.83 1.74
CA ASN A 121 1.88 -5.29 1.69
C ASN A 121 1.99 -6.80 1.89
N PHE A 122 1.14 -7.40 2.72
CA PHE A 122 1.07 -8.86 2.87
C PHE A 122 0.50 -9.52 1.62
N MET A 123 -0.65 -9.05 1.11
CA MET A 123 -1.30 -9.60 -0.09
C MET A 123 -0.35 -9.59 -1.29
N SER A 124 0.39 -8.49 -1.50
CA SER A 124 1.31 -8.37 -2.64
C SER A 124 2.45 -9.36 -2.62
N ARG A 125 3.01 -9.62 -1.42
CA ARG A 125 4.06 -10.63 -1.28
C ARG A 125 3.56 -12.04 -1.55
N GLN A 126 2.33 -12.36 -1.11
CA GLN A 126 1.74 -13.67 -1.37
C GLN A 126 1.39 -13.87 -2.85
N SER A 127 0.94 -12.82 -3.55
CA SER A 127 0.69 -12.86 -4.99
C SER A 127 1.98 -13.13 -5.78
N THR A 128 3.07 -12.44 -5.48
CA THR A 128 4.35 -12.65 -6.17
C THR A 128 4.93 -14.05 -5.95
N ASP A 129 4.75 -14.63 -4.75
CA ASP A 129 5.21 -15.99 -4.47
C ASP A 129 4.39 -17.05 -5.24
N THR A 130 3.09 -16.79 -5.45
CA THR A 130 2.20 -17.71 -6.19
C THR A 130 2.52 -17.70 -7.69
N ASP A 131 2.69 -16.51 -8.28
CA ASP A 131 3.03 -16.35 -9.70
C ASP A 131 4.40 -16.98 -10.04
N SER A 132 5.38 -16.87 -9.12
CA SER A 132 6.70 -17.49 -9.31
C SER A 132 6.64 -19.02 -9.30
N VAL A 133 5.76 -19.63 -8.50
CA VAL A 133 5.59 -21.08 -8.45
C VAL A 133 4.87 -21.60 -9.68
N GLU A 134 3.83 -20.91 -10.15
CA GLU A 134 3.12 -21.28 -11.37
C GLU A 134 4.04 -21.21 -12.61
N GLN A 135 4.81 -20.13 -12.75
CA GLN A 135 5.81 -20.01 -13.81
C GLN A 135 6.89 -21.09 -13.73
N MET A 136 7.31 -21.47 -12.51
CA MET A 136 8.26 -22.56 -12.33
C MET A 136 7.66 -23.89 -12.81
N ILE A 137 6.43 -24.22 -12.41
CA ILE A 137 5.73 -25.45 -12.83
C ILE A 137 5.50 -25.47 -14.35
N GLU A 138 5.13 -24.34 -14.93
CA GLU A 138 4.97 -24.19 -16.38
C GLU A 138 6.30 -24.38 -17.11
N SER A 139 7.40 -23.82 -16.60
CA SER A 139 8.74 -24.03 -17.17
C SER A 139 9.17 -25.51 -17.13
N PHE A 140 8.86 -26.23 -16.04
CA PHE A 140 9.09 -27.67 -15.96
C PHE A 140 8.20 -28.45 -16.93
N ARG A 141 6.94 -28.04 -17.13
CA ARG A 141 6.03 -28.69 -18.09
C ARG A 141 6.49 -28.47 -19.53
N THR A 142 6.94 -27.28 -19.88
CA THR A 142 7.46 -26.96 -21.22
C THR A 142 8.76 -27.70 -21.49
N LEU A 143 9.67 -27.77 -20.51
CA LEU A 143 10.91 -28.55 -20.63
C LEU A 143 10.65 -30.07 -20.70
N ALA A 144 9.64 -30.58 -19.99
CA ALA A 144 9.23 -31.98 -20.06
C ALA A 144 8.41 -32.31 -21.33
N GLY A 145 7.91 -31.30 -22.04
CA GLY A 145 7.15 -31.42 -23.28
C GLY A 145 7.99 -31.59 -24.55
N ASP A 146 9.29 -31.24 -24.50
CA ASP A 146 10.23 -31.36 -25.63
C ASP A 146 11.17 -32.58 -25.51
N SER A 147 10.69 -33.68 -24.91
CA SER A 147 11.45 -34.93 -24.77
C SER A 147 10.79 -36.15 -25.40
N VAL A 148 9.93 -36.00 -26.41
CA VAL A 148 9.48 -37.13 -27.23
C VAL A 148 9.37 -36.77 -28.71
N ASN A 149 10.35 -37.27 -29.47
CA ASN A 149 10.51 -37.35 -30.93
C ASN A 149 10.94 -36.10 -31.72
#